data_AF-A0A1E5IMJ4-F1
#
_entry.id   AF-A0A1E5IMJ4-F1
#
_cell.length_a   1.000
_cell.length_b   1.000
_cell.length_c   1.000
_cell.angle_alpha   90.00
_cell.angle_beta   90.00
_cell.angle_gamma   90.00
#
_symmetry.space_group_name_H-M   'P 1'
#
loop_
_entity.id
_entity.type
_entity.pdbx_description
1 polymer ?
#
loop_
_entity_poly.entity_id
_entity_poly.type
_entity_poly.pdbx_seq_one_letter_code
_entity_poly.pdbx_strand_id
1 'polypeptide(L)'
;MWDETVEHLKSWKTAVPDLPEVNFDLTPEIAFNEIKDLSVAVFRKLLSNDEVYNQILLTLFPESKTLRLLLNYFKNKELPIYLKLSELLEKRLR
;
A
#
# COMPACT_ATOMS: atom_id res chain seq x y z
N MET A 1 -21.88 -2.36 -35.71
CA MET A 1 -20.45 -2.48 -35.38
C MET A 1 -20.09 -1.69 -34.13
N TRP A 2 -20.45 -0.40 -34.03
CA TRP A 2 -20.16 0.41 -32.83
C TRP A 2 -21.04 0.07 -31.61
N ASP A 3 -22.32 -0.24 -31.83
CA ASP A 3 -23.26 -0.55 -30.75
C ASP A 3 -22.88 -1.82 -29.97
N GLU A 4 -22.31 -2.80 -30.67
CA GLU A 4 -21.83 -4.04 -30.07
C GLU A 4 -20.60 -3.80 -29.17
N THR A 5 -19.70 -2.90 -29.56
CA THR A 5 -18.59 -2.47 -28.70
C THR A 5 -19.09 -1.75 -27.45
N VAL A 6 -20.13 -0.92 -27.59
CA VAL A 6 -20.75 -0.21 -26.46
C VAL A 6 -21.43 -1.19 -25.49
N GLU A 7 -22.13 -2.21 -25.98
CA GLU A 7 -22.74 -3.24 -25.15
C GLU A 7 -21.70 -4.09 -24.41
N HIS A 8 -20.61 -4.47 -25.07
CA HIS A 8 -19.51 -5.16 -24.42
C HIS A 8 -18.86 -4.31 -23.31
N LEU A 9 -18.70 -3.00 -23.52
CA LEU A 9 -18.15 -2.10 -22.50
C LEU A 9 -19.09 -1.91 -21.30
N LYS A 10 -20.41 -1.89 -21.53
CA LYS A 10 -21.41 -1.87 -20.45
C LYS A 10 -21.35 -3.16 -19.64
N SER A 11 -21.31 -4.31 -20.32
CA SER A 11 -21.20 -5.62 -19.67
C SER A 11 -19.88 -5.78 -18.91
N TRP A 12 -18.78 -5.25 -19.46
CA TRP A 12 -17.49 -5.20 -18.78
C TRP A 12 -17.57 -4.33 -17.52
N LYS A 13 -18.15 -3.12 -17.61
CA LYS A 13 -18.32 -2.23 -16.45
C LYS A 13 -19.15 -2.86 -15.32
N THR A 14 -20.17 -3.65 -15.64
CA THR A 14 -20.97 -4.36 -14.63
C THR A 14 -20.28 -5.60 -14.06
N ALA A 15 -19.32 -6.17 -14.80
CA ALA A 15 -18.51 -7.31 -14.37
C ALA A 15 -17.24 -6.89 -13.64
N VAL A 16 -16.82 -5.62 -13.76
CA VAL A 16 -15.82 -5.02 -12.89
C VAL A 16 -16.42 -5.04 -11.48
N PRO A 17 -15.86 -5.83 -10.55
CA PRO A 17 -16.31 -5.76 -9.15
C PRO A 17 -16.23 -4.30 -8.70
N ASP A 18 -17.08 -3.90 -7.74
CA ASP A 18 -16.88 -2.62 -7.05
C ASP A 18 -15.38 -2.46 -6.81
N LEU A 19 -14.81 -1.35 -7.29
CA LEU A 19 -13.37 -1.05 -7.22
C LEU A 19 -12.90 -1.58 -5.87
N PRO A 20 -11.99 -2.59 -5.84
CA PRO A 20 -11.65 -3.26 -4.60
C PRO A 20 -11.33 -2.19 -3.59
N GLU A 21 -11.89 -2.28 -2.38
CA GLU A 21 -11.68 -1.24 -1.38
C GLU A 21 -10.17 -1.01 -1.25
N VAL A 22 -9.73 0.14 -1.76
CA VAL A 22 -8.29 0.48 -1.90
C VAL A 22 -7.65 0.65 -0.53
N ASN A 23 -8.48 0.68 0.52
CA ASN A 23 -8.07 0.75 1.91
C ASN A 23 -7.52 -0.61 2.40
N PHE A 24 -6.20 -0.74 2.37
CA PHE A 24 -5.45 -1.87 2.91
C PHE A 24 -5.39 -1.91 4.44
N ASP A 25 -6.00 -0.97 5.15
CA ASP A 25 -6.17 -1.05 6.61
C ASP A 25 -7.43 -1.81 7.03
N LEU A 26 -8.29 -2.24 6.10
CA LEU A 26 -9.47 -3.07 6.40
C LEU A 26 -9.09 -4.48 6.85
N THR A 27 -8.03 -5.04 6.26
CA THR A 27 -7.47 -6.36 6.61
C THR A 27 -5.97 -6.24 6.85
N PRO A 28 -5.54 -5.51 7.89
CA PRO A 28 -4.18 -5.00 8.00
C PRO A 28 -3.13 -6.11 8.11
N GLU A 29 -3.46 -7.22 8.76
CA GLU A 29 -2.58 -8.39 8.85
C GLU A 29 -2.40 -9.10 7.50
N ILE A 30 -3.45 -9.15 6.67
CA ILE A 30 -3.36 -9.75 5.34
C ILE A 30 -2.48 -8.86 4.46
N ALA A 31 -2.81 -7.58 4.37
CA ALA A 31 -2.04 -6.61 3.61
C ALA A 31 -0.57 -6.54 4.06
N PHE A 32 -0.32 -6.55 5.37
CA PHE A 32 1.04 -6.62 5.92
C PHE A 32 1.77 -7.87 5.44
N ASN A 33 1.16 -9.06 5.53
CA ASN A 33 1.81 -10.30 5.12
C ASN A 33 2.10 -10.35 3.62
N GLU A 34 1.29 -9.71 2.79
CA GLU A 34 1.54 -9.60 1.34
C GLU A 34 2.72 -8.69 1.01
N ILE A 35 2.93 -7.61 1.76
CA ILE A 35 3.91 -6.57 1.40
C ILE A 35 5.19 -6.57 2.22
N LYS A 36 5.22 -7.20 3.42
CA LYS A 36 6.37 -7.13 4.35
C LYS A 36 7.69 -7.64 3.75
N ASP A 37 7.62 -8.50 2.74
CA ASP A 37 8.77 -9.12 2.09
C ASP A 37 9.18 -8.40 0.78
N LEU A 38 8.54 -7.27 0.46
CA LEU A 38 9.01 -6.38 -0.60
C LEU A 38 10.46 -5.92 -0.32
N SER A 39 11.20 -5.68 -1.40
CA SER A 39 12.60 -5.25 -1.27
C SER A 39 12.71 -3.93 -0.51
N VAL A 40 13.78 -3.79 0.27
CA VAL A 40 14.12 -2.54 0.96
C VAL A 40 14.14 -1.34 0.00
N ALA A 41 14.60 -1.54 -1.24
CA ALA A 41 14.64 -0.48 -2.26
C ALA A 41 13.24 0.07 -2.58
N VAL A 42 12.22 -0.80 -2.63
CA VAL A 42 10.81 -0.41 -2.83
C VAL A 42 10.35 0.43 -1.64
N PHE A 43 10.52 -0.06 -0.41
CA PHE A 43 10.13 0.70 0.78
C PHE A 43 10.84 2.06 0.88
N ARG A 44 12.14 2.12 0.58
CA ARG A 44 12.88 3.38 0.56
C ARG A 44 12.28 4.35 -0.45
N LYS A 45 11.95 3.90 -1.66
CA LYS A 45 11.35 4.75 -2.69
C LYS A 45 9.97 5.28 -2.27
N LEU A 46 9.13 4.40 -1.72
CA LEU A 46 7.78 4.76 -1.27
C LEU A 46 7.79 5.74 -0.10
N LEU A 47 8.72 5.57 0.86
CA LEU A 47 8.76 6.37 2.08
C LEU A 47 9.57 7.68 1.95
N SER A 48 10.51 7.75 1.00
CA SER A 48 11.38 8.93 0.85
C SER A 48 10.80 10.01 -0.07
N ASN A 49 9.85 9.67 -0.94
CA ASN A 49 9.21 10.64 -1.83
C ASN A 49 7.89 11.13 -1.21
N ASP A 50 7.81 12.43 -0.93
CA ASP A 50 6.65 13.05 -0.27
C ASP A 50 5.37 12.92 -1.08
N GLU A 51 5.44 13.10 -2.40
CA GLU A 51 4.29 12.99 -3.28
C GLU A 51 3.75 11.56 -3.30
N VAL A 52 4.65 10.58 -3.42
CA VAL A 52 4.30 9.16 -3.37
C VAL A 52 3.70 8.79 -2.02
N TYR A 53 4.30 9.26 -0.91
CA TYR A 53 3.78 8.98 0.42
C TYR A 53 2.37 9.57 0.59
N ASN A 54 2.21 10.86 0.28
CA ASN A 54 0.96 11.56 0.54
C ASN A 54 -0.17 11.15 -0.40
N GLN A 55 0.12 10.88 -1.68
CA GLN A 55 -0.92 10.53 -2.65
C GLN A 55 -1.20 9.03 -2.71
N ILE A 56 -0.17 8.19 -2.61
CA ILE A 56 -0.32 6.74 -2.78
C ILE A 56 -0.47 6.07 -1.42
N LEU A 57 0.50 6.26 -0.51
CA LEU A 57 0.48 5.52 0.76
C LEU A 57 -0.68 5.96 1.66
N LEU A 58 -1.02 7.25 1.76
CA LEU A 58 -2.17 7.67 2.57
C LEU A 58 -3.53 7.26 1.95
N THR A 59 -3.60 7.09 0.63
CA THR A 59 -4.81 6.57 -0.03
C THR A 59 -4.99 5.08 0.24
N LEU A 60 -3.89 4.31 0.20
CA LEU A 60 -3.90 2.87 0.46
C LEU A 60 -4.01 2.54 1.96
N PHE A 61 -3.44 3.37 2.83
CA PHE A 61 -3.34 3.13 4.27
C PHE A 61 -3.84 4.33 5.10
N PRO A 62 -5.11 4.72 4.95
CA PRO A 62 -5.67 5.93 5.56
C PRO A 62 -5.64 5.92 7.10
N GLU A 63 -5.73 4.75 7.74
CA GLU A 63 -5.65 4.60 9.20
C GLU A 63 -4.23 4.21 9.67
N SER A 64 -3.34 3.90 8.73
CA SER A 64 -1.97 3.46 8.96
C SER A 64 -1.85 2.21 9.83
N LYS A 65 -2.88 1.37 9.93
CA LYS A 65 -2.87 0.12 10.72
C LYS A 65 -1.81 -0.83 10.17
N THR A 66 -1.80 -1.05 8.86
CA THR A 66 -0.80 -1.88 8.16
C THR A 66 0.60 -1.28 8.23
N LEU A 67 0.70 0.05 8.11
CA LEU A 67 1.98 0.75 8.25
C LEU A 67 2.57 0.62 9.66
N ARG A 68 1.75 0.58 10.70
CA ARG A 68 2.21 0.31 12.08
C ARG A 68 2.72 -1.12 12.25
N LEU A 69 2.10 -2.11 11.60
CA LEU A 69 2.61 -3.49 11.57
C LEU A 69 3.98 -3.55 10.87
N LEU A 70 4.12 -2.88 9.72
CA LEU A 70 5.41 -2.73 9.04
C LEU A 70 6.47 -2.05 9.91
N LEU A 71 6.10 -1.00 10.64
CA LEU A 71 7.02 -0.32 11.55
C LEU A 71 7.56 -1.29 12.61
N ASN A 72 6.67 -2.06 13.25
CA ASN A 72 7.06 -3.06 14.24
C ASN A 72 7.94 -4.15 13.62
N TYR A 73 7.60 -4.62 12.42
CA TYR A 73 8.40 -5.58 11.68
C TYR A 73 9.82 -5.07 11.42
N PHE A 74 9.97 -3.84 10.94
CA PHE A 74 11.27 -3.22 10.67
C PHE A 74 12.09 -3.01 11.95
N LYS A 75 11.45 -2.63 13.07
CA LYS A 75 12.13 -2.49 14.37
C LYS A 75 12.68 -3.81 14.91
N ASN A 76 12.03 -4.94 14.59
CA ASN A 76 12.41 -6.26 15.06
C ASN A 76 13.44 -6.97 14.16
N LYS A 77 13.90 -6.34 13.07
CA LYS A 77 14.93 -6.89 12.18
C LYS A 77 16.33 -6.44 12.64
N GLU A 78 17.25 -7.39 12.71
CA GLU A 78 18.62 -7.15 13.17
C GLU A 78 19.46 -6.30 12.20
N LEU A 79 19.14 -6.33 10.90
CA LEU A 79 19.97 -5.65 9.90
C LEU A 79 19.79 -4.12 9.98
N PRO A 80 20.88 -3.33 9.98
CA PRO A 80 20.84 -1.86 10.12
C PRO A 80 19.96 -1.17 9.07
N ILE A 81 19.80 -1.78 7.90
CA ILE A 81 18.99 -1.21 6.83
C ILE A 81 17.50 -1.17 7.17
N TYR A 82 16.98 -2.13 7.96
CA TYR A 82 15.60 -2.12 8.42
C TYR A 82 15.41 -1.11 9.57
N LEU A 83 16.40 -0.92 10.43
CA LEU A 83 16.38 0.17 11.41
C LEU A 83 16.26 1.53 10.70
N LYS A 84 16.94 1.72 9.57
CA LYS A 84 16.79 2.97 8.82
C LYS A 84 15.39 3.15 8.22
N LEU A 85 14.78 2.06 7.76
CA LEU A 85 13.39 2.09 7.29
C LEU A 85 12.41 2.38 8.43
N SER A 86 12.63 1.82 9.62
CA SER A 86 11.77 2.06 10.77
C SER A 86 11.83 3.51 11.23
N GLU A 87 13.01 4.14 11.28
CA GLU A 87 13.16 5.57 11.54
C GLU A 87 12.41 6.44 10.52
N LEU A 88 12.53 6.09 9.23
CA LEU A 88 11.89 6.85 8.15
C LEU A 88 10.37 6.75 8.25
N LEU A 89 9.85 5.54 8.47
CA LEU A 89 8.42 5.29 8.62
C LEU A 89 7.87 5.91 9.92
N GLU A 90 8.62 5.86 11.01
CA GLU A 90 8.23 6.49 12.28
C GLU A 90 8.11 8.02 12.14
N LYS A 91 9.01 8.66 11.38
CA LYS A 91 8.90 10.10 11.09
C LYS A 91 7.65 10.46 10.30
N ARG A 92 7.18 9.56 9.43
CA ARG A 92 5.99 9.76 8.60
C ARG A 92 4.69 9.57 9.37
N LEU A 93 4.69 8.74 10.40
CA LEU A 93 3.52 8.39 11.22
C LEU A 93 3.31 9.32 12.43
N ARG A 94 4.21 10.30 12.63
CA ARG A 94 4.08 11.34 13.66
C ARG A 94 3.28 12.51 13.13
#